data_AF-A0A9Q4B880-F1
#
_entry.id   AF-A0A9Q4B880-F1
#
_cell.length_a   1.000
_cell.length_b   1.000
_cell.length_c   1.000
_cell.angle_alpha   90.00
_cell.angle_beta   90.00
_cell.angle_gamma   90.00
#
_symmetry.space_group_name_H-M   'P 1'
#
loop_
_entity.id
_entity.type
_entity.pdbx_description
1 polymer ?
#
loop_
_entity_poly.entity_id
_entity_poly.type
_entity_poly.pdbx_seq_one_letter_code
_entity_poly.pdbx_strand_id
1 'polypeptide(L)'
;MTPTQNVPEDRIQIGQLRSAYGLNGWLWVYSNTEPMSNIFDYLPWYIETKAGWQTVDVKRWKPHGKGLVVSLKGVSDRTAADELVGANVWISKAQLPKAGVDEYYWSDLKGLTVLGLNEEDQEVNLGKIHELFETGANDVMVVHATPDSVDAEERMIPWHKDVVQRVDIEAGRIYVNWGVDY
;
A
#
# COMPACT_ATOMS: atom_id res chain seq x y z
N MET A 1 11.58 -27.16 11.97
CA MET A 1 12.47 -26.48 11.02
C MET A 1 11.93 -25.08 10.84
N THR A 2 12.56 -24.08 11.47
CA THR A 2 12.20 -22.68 11.27
C THR A 2 12.55 -22.33 9.83
N PRO A 3 11.65 -21.79 9.00
CA PRO A 3 12.00 -21.42 7.64
C PRO A 3 13.11 -20.38 7.72
N THR A 4 14.28 -20.72 7.17
CA THR A 4 15.39 -19.80 6.97
C THR A 4 14.85 -18.61 6.19
N GLN A 5 14.66 -17.47 6.84
CA GLN A 5 14.31 -16.26 6.14
C GLN A 5 15.47 -15.90 5.21
N ASN A 6 15.20 -15.91 3.91
CA ASN A 6 16.14 -15.51 2.87
C ASN A 6 16.28 -13.98 2.88
N VAL A 7 16.98 -13.46 3.87
CA VAL A 7 17.38 -12.05 3.90
C VAL A 7 18.50 -11.86 2.88
N PRO A 8 18.39 -10.91 1.94
CA PRO A 8 19.41 -10.69 0.94
C PRO A 8 20.74 -10.21 1.58
N GLU A 9 21.85 -10.81 1.15
CA GLU A 9 23.20 -10.38 1.54
C GLU A 9 23.47 -8.95 1.05
N ASP A 10 23.15 -8.69 -0.22
CA ASP A 10 23.27 -7.38 -0.87
C ASP A 10 21.97 -6.57 -0.72
N ARG A 11 21.90 -5.79 0.37
CA ARG A 11 20.72 -5.00 0.74
C ARG A 11 21.02 -3.52 0.90
N ILE A 12 19.99 -2.70 0.70
CA ILE A 12 20.02 -1.24 0.88
C ILE A 12 18.93 -0.89 1.89
N GLN A 13 19.28 -0.07 2.88
CA GLN A 13 18.28 0.53 3.76
C GLN A 13 17.58 1.66 3.01
N ILE A 14 16.25 1.61 2.95
CA ILE A 14 15.42 2.61 2.27
C ILE A 14 14.50 3.37 3.24
N GLY A 15 14.51 3.02 4.52
CA GLY A 15 13.74 3.73 5.52
C GLY A 15 13.82 3.13 6.93
N GLN A 16 12.90 3.58 7.79
CA GLN A 16 12.74 3.06 9.15
C GLN A 16 11.27 3.18 9.61
N LEU A 17 10.75 2.13 10.23
CA LEU A 17 9.47 2.16 10.93
C LEU A 17 9.61 2.98 12.22
N ARG A 18 8.72 3.95 12.39
CA ARG A 18 8.67 4.87 13.54
C ARG A 18 7.53 4.47 14.46
N SER A 19 7.00 5.41 15.24
CA SER A 19 5.93 5.16 16.22
C SER A 19 4.65 4.62 15.58
N ALA A 20 3.87 3.84 16.33
CA ALA A 20 2.51 3.47 15.94
C ALA A 20 1.64 4.70 15.66
N TYR A 21 0.72 4.55 14.71
CA TYR A 21 -0.27 5.53 14.30
C TYR A 21 -1.67 4.95 14.51
N GLY A 22 -2.53 5.65 15.26
CA GLY A 22 -3.86 5.16 15.60
C GLY A 22 -3.87 3.85 16.41
N LEU A 23 -4.95 3.09 16.26
CA LEU A 23 -5.17 1.80 16.93
C LEU A 23 -5.18 0.59 15.97
N ASN A 24 -5.27 0.84 14.66
CA ASN A 24 -5.50 -0.18 13.62
C ASN A 24 -4.18 -0.75 13.04
N GLY A 25 -3.10 -0.77 13.82
CA GLY A 25 -1.81 -1.34 13.40
C GLY A 25 -1.01 -0.54 12.37
N TRP A 26 -1.36 0.72 12.14
CA TRP A 26 -0.58 1.61 11.28
C TRP A 26 0.69 2.08 11.99
N LEU A 27 1.72 2.40 11.20
CA LEU A 27 3.02 2.88 11.65
C LEU A 27 3.42 4.12 10.87
N TRP A 28 4.03 5.10 11.53
CA TRP A 28 4.78 6.13 10.82
C TRP A 28 5.99 5.49 10.12
N VAL A 29 6.32 5.95 8.92
CA VAL A 29 7.52 5.52 8.21
C VAL A 29 8.36 6.72 7.80
N TYR A 30 9.65 6.63 8.08
CA TYR A 30 10.65 7.53 7.52
C TYR A 30 11.22 6.91 6.26
N SER A 31 11.21 7.65 5.16
CA SER A 31 11.73 7.22 3.86
C SER A 31 13.06 7.90 3.53
N ASN A 32 13.99 7.12 2.98
CA ASN A 32 15.24 7.60 2.39
C ASN A 32 15.15 7.79 0.86
N THR A 33 13.97 7.57 0.27
CA THR A 33 13.74 7.73 -1.17
C THR A 33 13.30 9.15 -1.51
N GLU A 34 13.49 9.55 -2.76
CA GLU A 34 12.98 10.81 -3.31
C GLU A 34 12.22 10.54 -4.61
N PRO A 35 10.91 10.87 -4.70
CA PRO A 35 10.02 11.28 -3.61
C PRO A 35 9.90 10.25 -2.46
N MET A 36 9.49 10.70 -1.27
CA MET A 36 9.39 9.84 -0.09
C MET A 36 8.46 8.63 -0.29
N SER A 37 7.41 8.76 -1.09
CA SER A 37 6.45 7.69 -1.37
C SER A 37 7.04 6.54 -2.18
N ASN A 38 8.15 6.75 -2.90
CA ASN A 38 8.79 5.68 -3.69
C ASN A 38 9.25 4.49 -2.83
N ILE A 39 9.37 4.64 -1.51
CA ILE A 39 9.65 3.51 -0.60
C ILE A 39 8.63 2.36 -0.76
N PHE A 40 7.39 2.67 -1.13
CA PHE A 40 6.31 1.70 -1.29
C PHE A 40 6.33 0.98 -2.65
N ASP A 41 7.13 1.46 -3.62
CA ASP A 41 7.32 0.81 -4.92
C ASP A 41 8.22 -0.44 -4.80
N TYR A 42 8.90 -0.61 -3.67
CA TYR A 42 9.77 -1.75 -3.42
C TYR A 42 9.09 -2.79 -2.54
N LEU A 43 8.79 -3.96 -3.09
CA LEU A 43 8.22 -5.08 -2.35
C LEU A 43 8.96 -6.40 -2.65
N PRO A 44 9.06 -7.32 -1.67
CA PRO A 44 8.69 -7.15 -0.26
C PRO A 44 9.71 -6.28 0.50
N TRP A 45 9.36 -5.86 1.72
CA TRP A 45 10.31 -5.25 2.66
C TRP A 45 10.95 -6.31 3.54
N TYR A 46 12.23 -6.13 3.84
CA TYR A 46 12.94 -6.87 4.89
C TYR A 46 13.14 -5.93 6.07
N ILE A 47 12.61 -6.28 7.23
CA ILE A 47 12.74 -5.50 8.45
C ILE A 47 13.56 -6.24 9.49
N GLU A 48 14.43 -5.53 10.18
CA GLU A 48 15.21 -6.06 11.29
C GLU A 48 14.56 -5.65 12.61
N THR A 49 13.88 -6.59 13.27
CA THR A 49 13.20 -6.40 14.55
C THR A 49 14.05 -6.91 15.70
N LYS A 50 13.63 -6.67 16.95
CA LYS A 50 14.26 -7.26 18.13
C LYS A 50 14.17 -8.79 18.16
N ALA A 51 13.16 -9.37 17.50
CA ALA A 51 12.97 -10.82 17.38
C ALA A 51 13.76 -11.43 16.21
N GLY A 52 14.53 -10.62 15.47
CA GLY A 52 15.25 -11.00 14.27
C GLY A 52 14.62 -10.40 13.01
N TRP A 53 15.04 -10.93 11.87
CA TRP A 53 14.53 -10.49 10.58
C TRP A 53 13.08 -10.90 10.38
N GLN A 54 12.37 -10.12 9.58
CA GLN A 54 11.04 -10.45 9.05
C GLN A 54 10.91 -9.93 7.61
N THR A 55 10.23 -10.70 6.77
CA THR A 55 9.77 -10.24 5.46
C THR A 55 8.33 -9.77 5.60
N VAL A 56 8.06 -8.53 5.22
CA VAL A 56 6.74 -7.92 5.35
C VAL A 56 6.30 -7.30 4.03
N ASP A 57 5.02 -7.42 3.75
CA ASP A 57 4.38 -6.74 2.63
C ASP A 57 3.65 -5.49 3.13
N VAL A 58 3.71 -4.43 2.33
CA VAL A 58 2.85 -3.26 2.52
C VAL A 58 1.41 -3.64 2.15
N LYS A 59 0.49 -3.43 3.09
CA LYS A 59 -0.95 -3.57 2.83
C LYS A 59 -1.48 -2.28 2.19
N ARG A 60 -1.20 -1.14 2.82
CA ARG A 60 -1.65 0.21 2.46
C ARG A 60 -0.70 1.27 3.01
N TRP A 61 -0.79 2.49 2.48
CA TRP A 61 -0.10 3.65 3.05
C TRP A 61 -0.93 4.92 2.88
N LYS A 62 -0.47 6.07 3.37
CA LYS A 62 -0.97 7.40 2.96
C LYS A 62 -0.02 8.50 3.45
N PRO A 63 0.01 9.67 2.80
CA PRO A 63 0.59 10.87 3.41
C PRO A 63 -0.24 11.28 4.62
N HIS A 64 0.45 11.68 5.69
CA HIS A 64 -0.18 12.28 6.86
C HIS A 64 0.68 13.43 7.39
N GLY A 65 0.15 14.65 7.37
CA GLY A 65 0.91 15.85 7.66
C GLY A 65 2.12 16.00 6.74
N LYS A 66 3.33 15.98 7.33
CA LYS A 66 4.62 16.07 6.59
C LYS A 66 5.31 14.71 6.39
N GLY A 67 4.66 13.61 6.75
CA GLY A 67 5.26 12.27 6.67
C GLY A 67 4.33 11.26 6.02
N LEU A 68 4.71 9.99 6.16
CA LEU A 68 3.99 8.84 5.61
C LEU A 68 3.60 7.91 6.75
N VAL A 69 2.42 7.31 6.64
CA VAL A 69 1.98 6.22 7.49
C VAL A 69 1.72 4.98 6.64
N VAL A 70 1.99 3.80 7.18
CA VAL A 70 1.92 2.51 6.49
C VAL A 70 1.16 1.50 7.34
N SER A 71 0.33 0.70 6.68
CA SER A 71 -0.26 -0.53 7.21
C SER A 71 0.42 -1.71 6.55
N LEU A 72 0.91 -2.65 7.36
CA LEU A 72 1.62 -3.85 6.89
C LEU A 72 0.67 -5.06 6.94
N LYS A 73 0.82 -5.99 6.00
CA LYS A 73 0.05 -7.25 6.05
C LYS A 73 0.38 -7.99 7.35
N GLY A 74 -0.64 -8.42 8.07
CA GLY A 74 -0.48 -9.13 9.35
C GLY A 74 -0.34 -8.23 10.58
N VAL A 75 -0.31 -6.90 10.43
CA VAL A 75 -0.24 -5.94 11.55
C VAL A 75 -1.56 -5.17 11.61
N SER A 76 -2.45 -5.56 12.53
CA SER A 76 -3.83 -5.05 12.59
C SER A 76 -4.16 -4.25 13.84
N ASP A 77 -3.29 -4.23 14.85
CA ASP A 77 -3.50 -3.49 16.09
C ASP A 77 -2.24 -2.76 16.56
N ARG A 78 -2.43 -1.83 17.50
CA ARG A 78 -1.36 -1.01 18.04
C ARG A 78 -0.24 -1.83 18.69
N THR A 79 -0.58 -2.93 19.38
CA THR A 79 0.41 -3.75 20.08
C THR A 79 1.34 -4.41 19.08
N ALA A 80 0.80 -5.00 18.01
CA ALA A 80 1.59 -5.57 16.92
C ALA A 80 2.45 -4.50 16.21
N ALA A 81 1.93 -3.28 16.04
CA ALA A 81 2.70 -2.18 15.47
C ALA A 81 3.88 -1.79 16.39
N ASP A 82 3.65 -1.68 17.70
CA ASP A 82 4.68 -1.28 18.67
C ASP A 82 5.89 -2.23 18.70
N GLU A 83 5.70 -3.51 18.36
CA GLU A 83 6.79 -4.49 18.23
C GLU A 83 7.75 -4.20 17.07
N LEU A 84 7.28 -3.47 16.05
CA LEU A 84 8.06 -3.13 14.84
C LEU A 84 8.72 -1.75 14.91
N VAL A 85 8.42 -0.95 15.95
CA VAL A 85 8.94 0.41 16.10
C VAL A 85 10.46 0.41 16.18
N GLY A 86 11.08 1.22 15.33
CA GLY A 86 12.54 1.35 15.22
C GLY A 86 13.19 0.36 14.24
N ALA A 87 12.42 -0.59 13.69
CA ALA A 87 12.95 -1.51 12.70
C ALA A 87 13.36 -0.78 11.42
N ASN A 88 14.58 -1.04 10.95
CA ASN A 88 15.08 -0.52 9.69
C ASN A 88 14.41 -1.27 8.54
N VAL A 89 14.06 -0.55 7.47
CA VAL A 89 13.44 -1.11 6.27
C VAL A 89 14.50 -1.29 5.20
N TRP A 90 14.65 -2.52 4.72
CA TRP A 90 15.64 -2.91 3.74
C TRP A 90 15.00 -3.55 2.51
N ILE A 91 15.68 -3.42 1.38
CA ILE A 91 15.38 -4.13 0.13
C ILE A 91 16.65 -4.81 -0.39
N SER A 92 16.49 -5.86 -1.20
CA SER A 92 17.57 -6.35 -2.04
C SER A 92 17.94 -5.30 -3.08
N LYS A 93 19.23 -5.16 -3.41
CA LYS A 93 19.67 -4.35 -4.56
C LYS A 93 18.98 -4.76 -5.87
N ALA A 94 18.59 -6.03 -6.00
CA ALA A 94 17.91 -6.54 -7.19
C ALA A 94 16.48 -6.00 -7.35
N GLN A 95 15.88 -5.45 -6.29
CA GLN A 95 14.56 -4.81 -6.33
C GLN A 95 14.61 -3.38 -6.87
N LEU A 96 15.80 -2.77 -6.99
CA LEU A 96 15.90 -1.48 -7.65
C LEU A 96 15.36 -1.60 -9.09
N PRO A 97 14.47 -0.71 -9.52
CA PRO A 97 13.81 -0.83 -10.80
C PRO A 97 14.85 -0.95 -11.92
N LYS A 98 14.79 -2.07 -12.64
CA LYS A 98 15.30 -2.13 -14.00
C LYS A 98 14.24 -1.40 -14.84
N ALA A 99 14.63 -0.36 -15.57
CA ALA A 99 13.71 0.54 -16.26
C ALA A 99 12.48 -0.17 -16.85
N GLY A 100 11.28 0.21 -16.37
CA GLY A 100 10.01 0.03 -17.09
C GLY A 100 9.22 -1.25 -16.82
N VAL A 101 8.87 -1.56 -15.57
CA VAL A 101 7.80 -2.54 -15.31
C VAL A 101 6.91 -2.02 -14.20
N ASP A 102 5.75 -1.51 -14.59
CA ASP A 102 4.46 -1.69 -13.90
C ASP A 102 3.37 -1.07 -14.79
N GLU A 103 3.02 -1.79 -15.86
CA GLU A 103 1.81 -1.53 -16.66
C GLU A 103 0.83 -2.67 -16.37
N TYR A 104 -0.24 -2.37 -15.65
CA TYR A 104 -1.37 -3.29 -15.52
C TYR A 104 -2.22 -3.20 -16.78
N TYR A 105 -2.59 -4.34 -17.36
CA TYR A 105 -3.54 -4.33 -18.46
C TYR A 105 -4.96 -4.11 -17.91
N TRP A 106 -5.74 -3.27 -18.60
CA TRP A 106 -7.16 -3.04 -18.27
C TRP A 106 -7.96 -4.35 -18.08
N SER A 107 -7.66 -5.38 -18.88
CA SER A 107 -8.28 -6.70 -18.79
C SER A 107 -8.15 -7.34 -17.40
N ASP A 108 -7.05 -7.06 -16.71
CA ASP A 108 -6.74 -7.65 -15.40
C ASP A 108 -7.43 -6.89 -14.28
N LEU A 109 -7.75 -5.61 -14.53
CA LEU A 109 -8.36 -4.73 -13.55
C LEU A 109 -9.89 -4.83 -13.51
N LYS A 110 -10.53 -5.13 -14.64
CA LYS A 110 -12.00 -5.09 -14.76
C LYS A 110 -12.70 -5.93 -13.70
N GLY A 111 -13.61 -5.31 -12.94
CA GLY A 111 -14.46 -5.98 -11.95
C GLY A 111 -13.82 -6.25 -10.58
N LEU A 112 -12.58 -5.80 -10.35
CA LEU A 112 -11.95 -5.83 -9.02
C LEU A 112 -12.68 -4.90 -8.04
N THR A 113 -12.72 -5.29 -6.77
CA THR A 113 -13.30 -4.47 -5.70
C THR A 113 -12.35 -3.33 -5.32
N VAL A 114 -12.84 -2.10 -5.36
CA VAL A 114 -12.08 -0.91 -4.99
C VAL A 114 -12.34 -0.58 -3.53
N LEU A 115 -11.29 -0.67 -2.72
CA LEU A 115 -11.32 -0.35 -1.30
C LEU A 115 -10.74 1.04 -1.09
N GLY A 116 -11.44 1.89 -0.34
CA GLY A 116 -11.02 3.21 0.15
C GLY A 116 -10.70 3.19 1.66
N LEU A 117 -10.49 4.36 2.25
CA LEU A 117 -10.32 4.55 3.70
C LEU A 117 -11.37 5.54 4.21
N ASN A 118 -12.03 5.22 5.31
CA ASN A 118 -12.87 6.20 6.01
C ASN A 118 -12.00 7.15 6.87
N GLU A 119 -12.64 8.10 7.55
CA GLU A 119 -11.96 9.07 8.43
C GLU A 119 -11.18 8.41 9.59
N GLU A 120 -11.54 7.18 9.96
CA GLU A 120 -10.91 6.38 11.02
C GLU A 120 -9.85 5.38 10.50
N ASP A 121 -9.44 5.49 9.23
CA ASP A 121 -8.47 4.61 8.58
C ASP A 121 -8.85 3.14 8.50
N GLN A 122 -10.16 2.88 8.45
CA GLN A 122 -10.71 1.56 8.18
C GLN A 122 -11.02 1.40 6.70
N GLU A 123 -10.86 0.18 6.21
CA GLU A 123 -11.15 -0.13 4.82
C GLU A 123 -12.65 -0.05 4.55
N VAL A 124 -13.03 0.64 3.49
CA VAL A 124 -14.41 0.79 3.06
C VAL A 124 -14.55 0.34 1.62
N ASN A 125 -15.61 -0.40 1.30
CA ASN A 125 -15.89 -0.84 -0.05
C ASN A 125 -16.53 0.30 -0.85
N LEU A 126 -15.81 0.84 -1.83
CA LEU A 126 -16.32 1.90 -2.71
C LEU A 126 -17.10 1.31 -3.90
N GLY A 127 -16.95 0.02 -4.18
CA GLY A 127 -17.60 -0.67 -5.29
C GLY A 127 -16.62 -1.41 -6.16
N LYS A 128 -16.92 -1.49 -7.45
CA LYS A 128 -16.09 -2.21 -8.42
C LYS A 128 -15.69 -1.32 -9.56
N ILE A 129 -14.44 -1.49 -9.99
CA ILE A 129 -13.94 -0.82 -11.18
C ILE A 129 -14.74 -1.26 -12.41
N HIS A 130 -15.29 -0.26 -13.10
CA HIS A 130 -16.10 -0.43 -14.29
C HIS A 130 -15.31 -0.10 -15.56
N GLU A 131 -14.56 1.01 -15.53
CA GLU A 131 -13.82 1.54 -16.67
C GLU A 131 -12.54 2.26 -16.23
N LEU A 132 -11.56 2.36 -17.14
CA LEU A 132 -10.37 3.19 -17.00
C LEU A 132 -10.27 4.09 -18.24
N PHE A 133 -10.37 5.40 -18.03
CA PHE A 133 -10.36 6.42 -19.08
C PHE A 133 -8.98 7.07 -19.18
N GLU A 134 -8.36 7.04 -20.35
CA GLU A 134 -7.19 7.87 -20.63
C GLU A 134 -7.63 9.30 -20.93
N THR A 135 -7.28 10.27 -20.08
CA THR A 135 -7.63 11.69 -20.31
C THR A 135 -6.53 12.46 -21.05
N GLY A 136 -5.47 11.77 -21.47
CA GLY A 136 -4.29 12.35 -22.14
C GLY A 136 -3.25 12.96 -21.20
N ALA A 137 -3.58 13.24 -19.93
CA ALA A 137 -2.65 13.72 -18.91
C ALA A 137 -2.49 12.74 -17.73
N ASN A 138 -3.60 12.20 -17.20
CA ASN A 138 -3.61 11.13 -16.21
C ASN A 138 -4.82 10.22 -16.47
N ASP A 139 -4.70 8.92 -16.26
CA ASP A 139 -5.83 8.02 -16.44
C ASP A 139 -6.81 8.15 -15.24
N VAL A 140 -8.09 7.85 -15.46
CA VAL A 140 -9.15 7.98 -14.46
C VAL A 140 -9.93 6.67 -14.39
N MET A 141 -9.95 6.07 -13.20
CA MET A 141 -10.69 4.86 -12.88
C MET A 141 -12.12 5.21 -12.49
N VAL A 142 -13.11 4.64 -13.17
CA VAL A 142 -14.52 4.75 -12.79
C VAL A 142 -14.94 3.54 -11.96
N VAL A 143 -15.52 3.83 -10.81
CA VAL A 143 -15.99 2.85 -9.84
C VAL A 143 -17.51 2.97 -9.71
N HIS A 144 -18.20 1.88 -10.00
CA HIS A 144 -19.64 1.78 -9.79
C HIS A 144 -19.93 1.15 -8.43
N ALA A 145 -20.92 1.70 -7.74
CA ALA A 145 -21.47 1.09 -6.55
C ALA A 145 -22.03 -0.32 -6.83
N THR A 146 -21.97 -1.15 -5.80
CA THR A 146 -22.48 -2.52 -5.76
C THR A 146 -23.34 -2.68 -4.50
N PRO A 147 -24.14 -3.76 -4.35
CA PRO A 147 -24.89 -3.99 -3.12
C PRO A 147 -24.03 -4.06 -1.85
N ASP A 148 -22.74 -4.39 -1.99
CA ASP A 148 -21.77 -4.46 -0.89
C ASP A 148 -20.98 -3.15 -0.69
N SER A 149 -21.29 -2.11 -1.48
CA SER A 149 -20.65 -0.79 -1.37
C SER A 149 -21.17 -0.01 -0.16
N VAL A 150 -20.37 0.96 0.28
CA VAL A 150 -20.73 1.88 1.36
C VAL A 150 -21.95 2.75 1.02
N ASP A 151 -22.14 3.08 -0.25
CA ASP A 151 -23.26 3.85 -0.77
C ASP A 151 -23.55 3.49 -2.24
N ALA A 152 -24.46 4.23 -2.87
CA ALA A 152 -24.86 4.07 -4.25
C ALA A 152 -24.14 5.03 -5.22
N GLU A 153 -23.09 5.71 -4.78
CA GLU A 153 -22.43 6.75 -5.56
C GLU A 153 -21.43 6.18 -6.59
N GLU A 154 -21.40 6.79 -7.77
CA GLU A 154 -20.36 6.57 -8.78
C GLU A 154 -19.15 7.47 -8.48
N ARG A 155 -17.94 6.92 -8.63
CA ARG A 155 -16.69 7.65 -8.32
C ARG A 155 -15.72 7.65 -9.48
N MET A 156 -15.10 8.80 -9.72
CA MET A 156 -14.02 9.00 -10.69
C MET A 156 -12.70 9.18 -9.93
N ILE A 157 -11.91 8.12 -9.84
CA ILE A 157 -10.69 8.06 -9.03
C ILE A 157 -9.46 8.18 -9.94
N PRO A 158 -8.56 9.16 -9.74
CA PRO A 158 -7.34 9.28 -10.54
C PRO A 158 -6.48 8.02 -10.45
N TRP A 159 -6.07 7.50 -11.61
CA TRP A 159 -5.14 6.38 -11.71
C TRP A 159 -3.70 6.89 -11.62
N HIS A 160 -3.33 7.29 -10.41
CA HIS A 160 -2.00 7.79 -10.08
C HIS A 160 -1.45 7.01 -8.87
N LYS A 161 -0.14 6.76 -8.83
CA LYS A 161 0.50 5.92 -7.80
C LYS A 161 0.27 6.37 -6.34
N ASP A 162 0.06 7.67 -6.13
CA ASP A 162 -0.25 8.20 -4.79
C ASP A 162 -1.70 7.94 -4.36
N VAL A 163 -2.59 7.67 -5.33
CA VAL A 163 -4.00 7.34 -5.12
C VAL A 163 -4.20 5.83 -5.17
N VAL A 164 -3.78 5.17 -6.25
CA VAL A 164 -3.85 3.72 -6.44
C VAL A 164 -2.56 3.09 -5.91
N GLN A 165 -2.63 2.55 -4.70
CA GLN A 165 -1.46 2.15 -3.94
C GLN A 165 -1.04 0.71 -4.15
N ARG A 166 -2.02 -0.15 -4.44
CA ARG A 166 -1.79 -1.59 -4.60
C ARG A 166 -2.92 -2.22 -5.40
N VAL A 167 -2.55 -3.03 -6.38
CA VAL A 167 -3.47 -3.92 -7.09
C VAL A 167 -3.13 -5.36 -6.67
N ASP A 168 -4.13 -6.07 -6.16
CA ASP A 168 -4.00 -7.45 -5.71
C ASP A 168 -4.95 -8.31 -6.57
N ILE A 169 -4.42 -8.80 -7.70
CA ILE A 169 -5.17 -9.58 -8.68
C ILE A 169 -5.68 -10.89 -8.05
N GLU A 170 -4.86 -11.55 -7.22
CA GLU A 170 -5.23 -12.79 -6.54
C GLU A 170 -6.39 -12.58 -5.57
N ALA A 171 -6.35 -11.49 -4.79
CA ALA A 171 -7.43 -11.16 -3.85
C ALA A 171 -8.64 -10.48 -4.51
N GLY A 172 -8.56 -10.13 -5.79
CA GLY A 172 -9.64 -9.45 -6.51
C GLY A 172 -9.84 -7.99 -6.09
N ARG A 173 -8.77 -7.28 -5.66
CA ARG A 173 -8.89 -5.99 -4.95
C ARG A 173 -7.93 -4.90 -5.45
N ILE A 174 -8.40 -3.67 -5.45
CA ILE A 174 -7.60 -2.45 -5.66
C ILE A 174 -7.69 -1.62 -4.39
N TYR A 175 -6.53 -1.21 -3.86
CA TYR A 175 -6.43 -0.40 -2.66
C TYR A 175 -6.12 1.04 -3.05
N VAL A 176 -7.06 1.94 -2.75
CA VAL A 176 -6.89 3.37 -3.02
C VAL A 176 -6.84 4.19 -1.73
N ASN A 177 -6.08 5.28 -1.74
CA ASN A 177 -6.14 6.32 -0.71
C ASN A 177 -7.23 7.33 -1.09
N TRP A 178 -8.49 6.91 -0.94
CA TRP A 178 -9.67 7.69 -1.31
C TRP A 178 -10.75 7.54 -0.22
N GLY A 179 -11.41 8.65 0.13
CA GLY A 179 -12.46 8.71 1.15
C GLY A 179 -13.86 8.50 0.58
N VAL A 180 -14.85 8.35 1.47
CA VAL A 180 -16.26 8.19 1.07
C VAL A 180 -16.83 9.50 0.51
N ASP A 181 -16.47 10.63 1.14
CA ASP A 181 -17.03 11.97 0.89
C ASP A 181 -16.32 12.79 -0.21
N TYR A 182 -15.43 12.16 -0.99
CA TYR A 182 -14.68 12.81 -2.08
C TYR A 182 -15.42 12.77 -3.42
#